data_AF-A0A9K3KY40-F1
#
_entry.id   AF-A0A9K3KY40-F1
#
_cell.length_a   1.000
_cell.length_b   1.000
_cell.length_c   1.000
_cell.angle_alpha   90.00
_cell.angle_beta   90.00
_cell.angle_gamma   90.00
#
_symmetry.space_group_name_H-M   'P 1'
#
loop_
_entity.id
_entity.type
_entity.pdbx_description
1 polymer ?
#
loop_
_entity_poly.entity_id
_entity_poly.type
_entity_poly.pdbx_seq_one_letter_code
_entity_poly.pdbx_strand_id
1 'polypeptide(L)'
;MRPSPIQETLHAMWNHSNIKYVGMSMRSNLMYSDIFYGQYGKAYTEDYKSCVLRPPELLVDADRYGPDSDSTDKMDYQGRESLRDNIMNGVDNYKKGQQYADYVEWMEGNPDAVPPGKHQMTLTPTFFWYDNVHICETRHYRDFIFDPRYKMVVRGGFVEDKLSPIIKKTVERLGLRDGHSRFGCYLLDDHSGMFFTGHLDGGSFLDAATREKMLLQRRTSSALTDEKSVSSQVQ
;
A
#
# COMPACT_ATOMS: atom_id res chain seq x y z
N MET A 1 6.62 11.62 -4.95
CA MET A 1 5.61 10.55 -4.78
C MET A 1 4.28 11.12 -5.20
N ARG A 2 3.40 10.28 -5.77
CA ARG A 2 2.08 10.70 -6.22
C ARG A 2 1.16 11.02 -5.04
N PRO A 3 0.23 12.00 -5.14
CA PRO A 3 -0.79 12.20 -4.13
C PRO A 3 -1.65 10.94 -3.97
N SER A 4 -1.80 10.45 -2.75
CA SER A 4 -2.67 9.31 -2.45
C SER A 4 -4.14 9.75 -2.41
N PRO A 5 -5.08 9.02 -3.05
CA PRO A 5 -6.52 9.32 -3.00
C PRO A 5 -7.15 8.80 -1.69
N ILE A 6 -6.69 9.34 -0.56
CA ILE A 6 -7.08 8.87 0.78
C ILE A 6 -8.57 9.09 1.03
N GLN A 7 -9.11 10.23 0.60
CA GLN A 7 -10.52 10.58 0.82
C GLN A 7 -11.45 9.66 0.03
N GLU A 8 -11.14 9.43 -1.25
CA GLU A 8 -11.87 8.54 -2.13
C GLU A 8 -11.82 7.10 -1.61
N THR A 9 -10.65 6.66 -1.12
CA THR A 9 -10.49 5.35 -0.49
C THR A 9 -11.33 5.21 0.78
N LEU A 10 -11.34 6.24 1.65
CA LEU A 10 -12.19 6.23 2.86
C LEU A 10 -13.68 6.16 2.52
N HIS A 11 -14.13 6.92 1.51
CA HIS A 11 -15.51 6.87 1.05
C HIS A 11 -15.88 5.47 0.53
N ALA A 12 -15.01 4.84 -0.26
CA ALA A 12 -15.20 3.45 -0.68
C ALA A 12 -15.32 2.51 0.53
N MET A 13 -14.46 2.64 1.53
CA MET A 13 -14.53 1.80 2.73
C MET A 13 -15.81 2.02 3.55
N TRP A 14 -16.32 3.26 3.63
CA TRP A 14 -17.54 3.57 4.38
C TRP A 14 -18.81 3.05 3.70
N ASN A 15 -18.86 3.08 2.37
CA ASN A 15 -20.02 2.62 1.60
C ASN A 15 -20.01 1.11 1.31
N HIS A 16 -18.87 0.44 1.47
CA HIS A 16 -18.71 -0.98 1.16
C HIS A 16 -18.15 -1.72 2.36
N SER A 17 -19.05 -2.28 3.18
CA SER A 17 -18.69 -2.90 4.46
C SER A 17 -17.74 -4.11 4.35
N ASN A 18 -17.56 -4.69 3.16
CA ASN A 18 -16.62 -5.77 2.89
C ASN A 18 -15.17 -5.29 2.68
N ILE A 19 -14.94 -3.99 2.57
CA ILE A 19 -13.61 -3.39 2.42
C ILE A 19 -13.12 -2.94 3.80
N LYS A 20 -12.19 -3.70 4.38
CA LYS A 20 -11.74 -3.51 5.78
C LYS A 20 -10.33 -2.96 5.89
N TYR A 21 -9.53 -3.23 4.88
CA TYR A 21 -8.14 -2.81 4.77
C TYR A 21 -7.85 -2.46 3.32
N VAL A 22 -7.23 -1.31 3.09
CA VAL A 22 -6.72 -0.91 1.78
C VAL A 22 -5.26 -0.48 1.93
N GLY A 23 -4.35 -1.31 1.42
CA GLY A 23 -2.94 -0.98 1.29
C GLY A 23 -2.73 -0.03 0.12
N MET A 24 -1.97 1.04 0.33
CA MET A 24 -1.58 1.94 -0.74
C MET A 24 -0.46 1.29 -1.56
N SER A 25 -0.56 1.38 -2.90
CA SER A 25 0.47 0.84 -3.78
C SER A 25 1.86 1.42 -3.44
N MET A 26 2.84 0.52 -3.40
CA MET A 26 4.25 0.75 -3.22
C MET A 26 5.02 -0.06 -4.27
N ARG A 27 6.28 0.29 -4.52
CA ARG A 27 7.09 -0.38 -5.56
C ARG A 27 7.10 -1.91 -5.45
N SER A 28 7.15 -2.45 -4.23
CA SER A 28 7.27 -3.90 -3.97
C SER A 28 5.98 -4.69 -4.18
N ASN A 29 4.81 -4.04 -4.24
CA ASN A 29 3.52 -4.70 -4.48
C ASN A 29 2.81 -4.23 -5.76
N LEU A 30 3.48 -3.41 -6.56
CA LEU A 30 2.94 -2.90 -7.82
C LEU A 30 2.53 -4.02 -8.79
N MET A 31 3.35 -5.08 -8.87
CA MET A 31 3.15 -6.24 -9.74
C MET A 31 2.41 -7.39 -9.02
N TYR A 32 1.61 -7.08 -8.01
CA TYR A 32 1.04 -8.11 -7.14
C TYR A 32 0.18 -9.14 -7.90
N SER A 33 -0.69 -8.70 -8.82
CA SER A 33 -1.54 -9.62 -9.58
C SER A 33 -0.72 -10.51 -10.52
N ASP A 34 0.33 -9.96 -11.16
CA ASP A 34 1.24 -10.75 -12.00
C ASP A 34 1.97 -11.83 -11.20
N ILE A 35 2.48 -11.48 -10.01
CA ILE A 35 3.11 -12.44 -9.10
C ILE A 35 2.10 -13.52 -8.68
N PHE A 36 0.87 -13.10 -8.37
CA PHE A 36 -0.21 -14.01 -8.03
C PHE A 36 -0.49 -15.01 -9.16
N TYR A 37 -0.56 -14.54 -10.41
CA TYR A 37 -0.81 -15.38 -11.58
C TYR A 37 0.31 -16.39 -11.80
N GLY A 38 1.57 -15.96 -11.68
CA GLY A 38 2.71 -16.86 -11.76
C GLY A 38 2.71 -17.94 -10.68
N GLN A 39 2.21 -17.61 -9.48
CA GLN A 39 2.20 -18.53 -8.34
C GLN A 39 1.03 -19.53 -8.35
N TYR A 40 -0.18 -19.10 -8.70
CA TYR A 40 -1.40 -19.88 -8.50
C TYR A 40 -2.04 -20.40 -9.80
N GLY A 41 -1.59 -19.93 -10.96
CA GLY A 41 -2.02 -20.40 -12.27
C GLY A 41 -3.43 -19.96 -12.69
N LYS A 42 -3.79 -20.27 -13.94
CA LYS A 42 -4.94 -19.68 -14.64
C LYS A 42 -6.31 -19.91 -13.97
N ALA A 43 -6.56 -21.09 -13.40
CA ALA A 43 -7.86 -21.37 -12.78
C ALA A 43 -8.12 -20.46 -11.57
N TYR A 44 -7.10 -20.24 -10.73
CA TYR A 44 -7.19 -19.36 -9.56
C TYR A 44 -7.20 -17.87 -9.96
N THR A 45 -6.56 -17.54 -11.08
CA THR A 45 -6.57 -16.20 -11.68
C THR A 45 -7.97 -15.71 -12.03
N GLU A 46 -8.84 -16.54 -12.60
CA GLU A 46 -10.19 -16.10 -12.97
C GLU A 46 -11.05 -15.79 -11.72
N ASP A 47 -10.98 -16.64 -10.70
CA ASP A 47 -11.63 -16.38 -9.42
C ASP A 47 -11.09 -15.09 -8.78
N TYR A 48 -9.78 -14.87 -8.86
CA TYR A 48 -9.13 -13.66 -8.39
C TYR A 48 -9.62 -12.41 -9.12
N LYS A 49 -9.69 -12.43 -10.46
CA LYS A 49 -10.23 -11.33 -11.28
C LYS A 49 -11.65 -10.97 -10.86
N SER A 50 -12.48 -11.98 -10.57
CA SER A 50 -13.85 -11.79 -10.10
C SER A 50 -13.97 -11.10 -8.73
N CYS A 51 -12.87 -11.00 -7.99
CA CYS A 51 -12.78 -10.37 -6.68
C CYS A 51 -12.12 -8.98 -6.71
N VAL A 52 -11.66 -8.52 -7.88
CA VAL A 52 -11.20 -7.14 -8.08
C VAL A 52 -12.41 -6.21 -8.01
N LEU A 53 -12.41 -5.30 -7.04
CA LEU A 53 -13.51 -4.34 -6.87
C LEU A 53 -13.23 -3.05 -7.63
N ARG A 54 -14.31 -2.44 -8.11
CA ARG A 54 -14.32 -1.12 -8.74
C ARG A 54 -15.43 -0.27 -8.11
N PRO A 55 -15.27 0.16 -6.84
CA PRO A 55 -16.24 1.02 -6.18
C PRO A 55 -16.48 2.31 -6.98
N PRO A 56 -17.72 2.80 -7.10
CA PRO A 56 -18.01 4.08 -7.76
C PRO A 56 -17.28 5.27 -7.11
N GLU A 57 -16.97 5.19 -5.82
CA GLU A 57 -16.20 6.20 -5.08
C GLU A 57 -14.75 6.33 -5.57
N LEU A 58 -14.26 5.31 -6.27
CA LEU A 58 -12.94 5.29 -6.90
C LEU A 58 -12.97 5.63 -8.40
N LEU A 59 -14.11 6.12 -8.89
CA LEU A 59 -14.20 6.80 -10.19
C LEU A 59 -13.74 8.26 -10.02
N VAL A 60 -12.45 8.46 -10.25
CA VAL A 60 -11.75 9.71 -9.92
C VAL A 60 -11.49 10.55 -11.17
N ASP A 61 -11.01 11.77 -10.95
CA ASP A 61 -10.55 12.66 -12.01
C ASP A 61 -9.29 12.11 -12.68
N ALA A 62 -9.33 11.91 -14.00
CA ALA A 62 -8.21 11.34 -14.76
C ALA A 62 -6.99 12.27 -14.80
N ASP A 63 -7.20 13.59 -14.84
CA ASP A 63 -6.10 14.56 -14.89
C ASP A 63 -5.34 14.62 -13.56
N ARG A 64 -6.02 14.24 -12.46
CA ARG A 64 -5.43 14.19 -11.12
C ARG A 64 -4.82 12.84 -10.75
N TYR A 65 -5.52 11.75 -11.07
CA TYR A 65 -5.18 10.40 -10.58
C TYR A 65 -5.05 9.34 -11.68
N GLY A 66 -5.31 9.68 -12.94
CA GLY A 66 -5.15 8.76 -14.06
C GLY A 66 -3.69 8.39 -14.33
N PRO A 67 -3.45 7.38 -15.19
CA PRO A 67 -2.12 6.94 -15.59
C PRO A 67 -1.24 8.06 -16.15
N ASP A 68 -1.86 8.99 -16.88
CA ASP A 68 -1.20 10.12 -17.56
C ASP A 68 -1.52 11.46 -16.86
N SER A 69 -1.83 11.42 -15.56
CA SER A 69 -2.15 12.62 -14.77
C SER A 69 -0.95 13.53 -14.54
N ASP A 70 -1.21 14.82 -14.29
CA ASP A 70 -0.23 15.82 -13.85
C ASP A 70 0.68 15.36 -12.70
N SER A 71 0.16 14.46 -11.87
CA SER A 71 0.82 13.96 -10.68
C SER A 71 2.05 13.09 -10.99
N THR A 72 2.10 12.47 -12.18
CA THR A 72 3.28 11.72 -12.65
C THR A 72 4.34 12.67 -13.20
N ASP A 73 3.94 13.73 -13.89
CA ASP A 73 4.83 14.73 -14.47
C ASP A 73 5.50 15.64 -13.43
N LYS A 74 4.81 15.93 -12.33
CA LYS A 74 5.28 16.83 -11.25
C LYS A 74 6.24 16.14 -10.27
N MET A 75 6.71 14.93 -10.56
CA MET A 75 7.67 14.24 -9.70
C MET A 75 9.06 14.87 -9.80
N ASP A 76 9.60 15.31 -8.66
CA ASP A 76 10.94 15.89 -8.57
C ASP A 76 12.02 14.81 -8.58
N TYR A 77 12.80 14.80 -9.67
CA TYR A 77 13.94 13.92 -9.88
C TYR A 77 15.29 14.66 -9.88
N GLN A 78 15.35 15.93 -9.45
CA GLN A 78 16.57 16.72 -9.56
C GLN A 78 17.77 16.00 -8.92
N GLY A 79 18.83 15.78 -9.72
CA GLY A 79 20.05 15.08 -9.33
C GLY A 79 19.91 13.57 -9.08
N ARG A 80 18.81 12.96 -9.55
CA ARG A 80 18.48 11.53 -9.35
C ARG A 80 17.97 10.88 -10.64
N GLU A 81 18.70 11.05 -11.74
CA GLU A 81 18.35 10.53 -13.07
C GLU A 81 18.21 9.00 -13.06
N SER A 82 19.11 8.30 -12.37
CA SER A 82 19.04 6.83 -12.24
C SER A 82 17.78 6.37 -11.49
N LEU A 83 17.28 7.14 -10.53
CA LEU A 83 16.03 6.85 -9.84
C LEU A 83 14.83 7.03 -10.80
N ARG A 84 14.85 8.10 -11.59
CA ARG A 84 13.84 8.34 -12.63
C ARG A 84 13.77 7.17 -13.60
N ASP A 85 14.90 6.77 -14.17
CA ASP A 85 14.95 5.67 -15.15
C ASP A 85 14.47 4.35 -14.54
N ASN A 86 14.85 4.06 -13.30
CA ASN A 86 14.35 2.88 -12.57
C ASN A 86 12.84 2.89 -12.35
N ILE A 87 12.25 4.06 -12.07
CA ILE A 87 10.80 4.21 -11.90
C ILE A 87 10.10 4.04 -13.25
N MET A 88 10.58 4.70 -14.31
CA MET A 88 10.00 4.60 -15.64
C MET A 88 10.08 3.18 -16.20
N ASN A 89 11.19 2.48 -15.99
CA ASN A 89 11.29 1.05 -16.32
C ASN A 89 10.25 0.21 -15.56
N GLY A 90 9.96 0.56 -14.30
CA GLY A 90 8.90 -0.06 -13.51
C GLY A 90 7.51 0.15 -14.12
N VAL A 91 7.21 1.38 -14.53
CA VAL A 91 5.97 1.74 -15.23
C VAL A 91 5.82 0.95 -16.53
N ASP A 92 6.87 0.89 -17.34
CA ASP A 92 6.87 0.15 -18.60
C ASP A 92 6.65 -1.34 -18.39
N ASN A 93 7.26 -1.92 -17.35
CA ASN A 93 7.06 -3.32 -16.99
C ASN A 93 5.63 -3.58 -16.52
N TYR A 94 5.06 -2.66 -15.72
CA TYR A 94 3.67 -2.74 -15.28
C TYR A 94 2.70 -2.71 -16.46
N LYS A 95 2.88 -1.77 -17.40
CA LYS A 95 2.04 -1.66 -18.61
C LYS A 95 2.12 -2.88 -19.54
N LYS A 96 3.17 -3.68 -19.43
CA LYS A 96 3.34 -4.96 -20.16
C LYS A 96 2.81 -6.17 -19.37
N GLY A 97 2.45 -5.98 -18.10
CA GLY A 97 1.96 -7.03 -17.21
C GLY A 97 0.50 -7.42 -17.52
N GLN A 98 0.12 -8.61 -17.07
CA GLN A 98 -1.25 -9.11 -17.13
C GLN A 98 -2.19 -8.24 -16.30
N GLN A 99 -1.73 -7.68 -15.18
CA GLN A 99 -2.53 -6.77 -14.35
C GLN A 99 -3.08 -5.57 -15.15
N TYR A 100 -2.23 -4.96 -15.97
CA TYR A 100 -2.65 -3.85 -16.83
C TYR A 100 -3.51 -4.33 -18.01
N ALA A 101 -3.14 -5.47 -18.61
CA ALA A 101 -3.93 -6.06 -19.69
C ALA A 101 -5.38 -6.37 -19.25
N ASP A 102 -5.57 -6.90 -18.04
CA ASP A 102 -6.90 -7.19 -17.48
C ASP A 102 -7.72 -5.91 -17.22
N TYR A 103 -7.05 -4.82 -16.87
CA TYR A 103 -7.71 -3.51 -16.75
C TYR A 103 -8.19 -3.01 -18.12
N VAL A 104 -7.33 -3.09 -19.14
CA VAL A 104 -7.69 -2.70 -20.52
C VAL A 104 -8.84 -3.56 -21.06
N GLU A 105 -8.76 -4.88 -20.89
CA GLU A 105 -9.84 -5.80 -21.28
C GLU A 105 -11.16 -5.44 -20.60
N TRP A 106 -11.13 -5.11 -19.30
CA TRP A 106 -12.32 -4.67 -18.58
C TRP A 106 -12.87 -3.35 -19.13
N MET A 107 -12.01 -2.37 -19.45
CA MET A 107 -12.42 -1.09 -20.04
C MET A 107 -13.08 -1.29 -21.41
N GLU A 108 -12.51 -2.14 -22.26
CA GLU A 108 -13.07 -2.47 -23.58
C GLU A 108 -14.43 -3.18 -23.47
N GLY A 109 -14.59 -4.05 -22.47
CA GLY A 109 -15.86 -4.72 -22.18
C GLY A 109 -16.90 -3.83 -21.50
N ASN A 110 -16.51 -2.65 -20.98
CA ASN A 110 -17.37 -1.73 -20.23
C ASN A 110 -17.17 -0.26 -20.65
N PRO A 111 -17.37 0.08 -21.94
CA PRO A 111 -17.03 1.40 -22.48
C PRO A 111 -17.77 2.56 -21.81
N ASP A 112 -18.98 2.30 -21.29
CA ASP A 112 -19.81 3.31 -20.63
C ASP A 112 -19.54 3.43 -19.12
N ALA A 113 -18.72 2.55 -18.54
CA ALA A 113 -18.46 2.55 -17.10
C ALA A 113 -17.57 3.71 -16.65
N VAL A 114 -16.76 4.26 -17.56
CA VAL A 114 -15.81 5.34 -17.26
C VAL A 114 -16.08 6.52 -18.20
N PRO A 115 -16.78 7.56 -17.73
CA PRO A 115 -17.04 8.75 -18.53
C PRO A 115 -15.75 9.45 -18.99
N PRO A 116 -15.79 10.25 -20.08
CA PRO A 116 -14.65 11.06 -20.49
C PRO A 116 -14.11 11.95 -19.36
N GLY A 117 -12.78 11.98 -19.21
CA GLY A 117 -12.11 12.73 -18.13
C GLY A 117 -12.16 12.06 -16.75
N LYS A 118 -12.70 10.84 -16.66
CA LYS A 118 -12.66 10.01 -15.45
C LYS A 118 -11.70 8.83 -15.60
N HIS A 119 -11.24 8.35 -14.45
CA HIS A 119 -10.41 7.17 -14.33
C HIS A 119 -10.96 6.26 -13.25
N GLN A 120 -11.17 4.98 -13.55
CA GLN A 120 -11.65 4.01 -12.56
C GLN A 120 -10.45 3.31 -11.93
N MET A 121 -10.19 3.60 -10.66
CA MET A 121 -9.22 2.83 -9.88
C MET A 121 -9.81 1.51 -9.40
N THR A 122 -8.94 0.55 -9.08
CA THR A 122 -9.36 -0.77 -8.61
C THR A 122 -8.85 -1.07 -7.20
N LEU A 123 -9.56 -1.98 -6.53
CA LEU A 123 -9.13 -2.61 -5.30
C LEU A 123 -8.88 -4.08 -5.59
N THR A 124 -7.60 -4.42 -5.66
CA THR A 124 -7.11 -5.74 -5.97
C THR A 124 -7.04 -6.58 -4.69
N PRO A 125 -7.71 -7.75 -4.59
CA PRO A 125 -7.71 -8.53 -3.36
C PRO A 125 -6.29 -9.00 -3.05
N THR A 126 -5.84 -8.86 -1.80
CA THR A 126 -4.51 -9.33 -1.39
C THR A 126 -4.57 -10.35 -0.27
N PHE A 127 -3.66 -11.33 -0.35
CA PHE A 127 -3.45 -12.35 0.68
C PHE A 127 -2.33 -11.98 1.65
N PHE A 128 -1.77 -10.78 1.49
CA PHE A 128 -0.68 -10.29 2.31
C PHE A 128 -1.16 -9.09 3.11
N TRP A 129 -0.84 -9.11 4.40
CA TRP A 129 -0.92 -7.92 5.21
C TRP A 129 0.43 -7.22 5.11
N TYR A 130 0.52 -6.19 4.29
CA TYR A 130 1.78 -5.48 4.09
C TYR A 130 2.05 -4.52 5.25
N ASP A 131 3.32 -4.44 5.68
CA ASP A 131 3.85 -3.26 6.37
C ASP A 131 4.08 -2.11 5.38
N ASN A 132 3.00 -1.69 4.73
CA ASN A 132 2.95 -0.47 3.92
C ASN A 132 1.98 0.52 4.55
N VAL A 133 1.98 1.75 4.02
CA VAL A 133 0.94 2.71 4.37
C VAL A 133 -0.40 2.16 3.92
N HIS A 134 -1.34 2.04 4.86
CA HIS A 134 -2.66 1.47 4.61
C HIS A 134 -3.72 2.20 5.43
N ILE A 135 -4.96 2.07 4.97
CA ILE A 135 -6.14 2.50 5.70
C ILE A 135 -6.84 1.23 6.20
N CYS A 136 -7.16 1.17 7.49
CA CYS A 136 -7.85 0.02 8.06
C CYS A 136 -8.97 0.47 9.00
N GLU A 137 -10.11 -0.22 8.94
CA GLU A 137 -11.20 -0.02 9.89
C GLU A 137 -10.71 -0.38 11.31
N THR A 138 -10.78 0.58 12.24
CA THR A 138 -10.30 0.38 13.61
C THR A 138 -10.95 -0.82 14.30
N ARG A 139 -12.26 -1.04 14.10
CA ARG A 139 -12.96 -2.19 14.67
C ARG A 139 -12.49 -3.50 14.06
N HIS A 140 -12.25 -3.56 12.75
CA HIS A 140 -11.70 -4.76 12.11
C HIS A 140 -10.30 -5.07 12.65
N TYR A 141 -9.44 -4.05 12.76
CA TYR A 141 -8.10 -4.21 13.30
C TYR A 141 -8.14 -4.72 14.76
N ARG A 142 -8.87 -4.03 15.64
CA ARG A 142 -8.91 -4.33 17.08
C ARG A 142 -9.72 -5.59 17.43
N ASP A 143 -10.92 -5.72 16.88
CA ASP A 143 -11.94 -6.69 17.32
C ASP A 143 -11.95 -7.96 16.46
N PHE A 144 -11.19 -8.00 15.36
CA PHE A 144 -11.04 -9.20 14.54
C PHE A 144 -9.57 -9.62 14.44
N ILE A 145 -8.70 -8.78 13.85
CA ILE A 145 -7.27 -9.15 13.64
C ILE A 145 -6.55 -9.44 14.96
N PHE A 146 -6.73 -8.58 15.96
CA PHE A 146 -6.10 -8.71 17.28
C PHE A 146 -7.01 -9.30 18.36
N ASP A 147 -8.15 -9.89 17.99
CA ASP A 147 -9.02 -10.52 18.98
C ASP A 147 -8.28 -11.71 19.65
N PRO A 148 -8.10 -11.70 20.98
CA PRO A 148 -7.46 -12.79 21.72
C PRO A 148 -8.14 -14.16 21.53
N ARG A 149 -9.41 -14.19 21.12
CA ARG A 149 -10.16 -15.42 20.82
C ARG A 149 -9.64 -16.12 19.57
N TYR A 150 -9.31 -15.37 18.52
CA TYR A 150 -8.85 -15.95 17.25
C TYR A 150 -7.35 -16.22 17.24
N LYS A 151 -6.57 -15.55 18.10
CA LYS A 151 -5.10 -15.71 18.22
C LYS A 151 -4.36 -15.60 16.88
N MET A 152 -4.88 -14.79 15.95
CA MET A 152 -4.28 -14.64 14.62
C MET A 152 -2.92 -13.95 14.70
N VAL A 153 -2.80 -12.94 15.55
CA VAL A 153 -1.54 -12.26 15.85
C VAL A 153 -1.28 -12.38 17.35
N VAL A 154 -0.31 -13.22 17.71
CA VAL A 154 0.09 -13.38 19.12
C VAL A 154 0.89 -12.17 19.60
N ARG A 155 0.85 -11.91 20.91
CA ARG A 155 1.62 -10.81 21.52
C ARG A 155 3.11 -10.93 21.16
N GLY A 156 3.68 -9.85 20.62
CA GLY A 156 5.08 -9.82 20.17
C GLY A 156 5.32 -10.36 18.75
N GLY A 157 4.29 -10.88 18.08
CA GLY A 157 4.36 -11.21 16.65
C GLY A 157 4.05 -10.00 15.78
N PHE A 158 4.75 -9.89 14.65
CA PHE A 158 4.41 -8.91 13.62
C PHE A 158 3.16 -9.36 12.85
N VAL A 159 2.23 -8.42 12.63
CA VAL A 159 0.96 -8.71 11.96
C VAL A 159 1.16 -9.27 10.55
N GLU A 160 2.12 -8.73 9.80
CA GLU A 160 2.44 -9.14 8.43
C GLU A 160 2.83 -10.61 8.32
N ASP A 161 3.70 -11.07 9.23
CA ASP A 161 4.21 -12.44 9.29
C ASP A 161 3.14 -13.45 9.68
N LYS A 162 2.24 -13.05 10.57
CA LYS A 162 1.27 -13.97 11.18
C LYS A 162 -0.03 -14.04 10.40
N LEU A 163 -0.50 -12.92 9.87
CA LEU A 163 -1.81 -12.85 9.27
C LEU A 163 -1.81 -13.35 7.83
N SER A 164 -0.77 -13.08 7.04
CA SER A 164 -0.70 -13.51 5.63
C SER A 164 -0.85 -15.04 5.47
N PRO A 165 -0.19 -15.90 6.28
CA PRO A 165 -0.44 -17.35 6.26
C PRO A 165 -1.86 -17.76 6.65
N ILE A 166 -2.52 -16.99 7.53
CA ILE A 166 -3.89 -17.28 7.98
C ILE A 166 -4.89 -16.95 6.88
N ILE A 167 -4.70 -15.82 6.17
CA ILE A 167 -5.52 -15.45 5.01
C ILE A 167 -5.42 -16.55 3.96
N LYS A 168 -4.20 -16.94 3.58
CA LYS A 168 -3.94 -18.01 2.59
C LYS A 168 -4.64 -19.32 2.96
N LYS A 169 -4.43 -19.84 4.18
CA LYS A 169 -5.10 -21.08 4.63
C LYS A 169 -6.62 -20.97 4.64
N THR A 170 -7.16 -19.79 4.92
CA THR A 170 -8.61 -19.57 4.94
C THR A 170 -9.18 -19.57 3.52
N VAL A 171 -8.48 -18.93 2.59
CA VAL A 171 -8.81 -18.93 1.15
C VAL A 171 -8.67 -20.34 0.56
N GLU A 172 -7.60 -21.07 0.87
CA GLU A 172 -7.43 -22.46 0.44
C GLU A 172 -8.58 -23.37 0.91
N ARG A 173 -9.08 -23.14 2.13
CA ARG A 173 -10.16 -23.95 2.71
C ARG A 173 -11.56 -23.56 2.22
N LEU A 174 -11.83 -22.27 2.05
CA LEU A 174 -13.18 -21.75 1.79
C LEU A 174 -13.39 -21.29 0.35
N GLY A 175 -12.34 -21.30 -0.47
CA GLY A 175 -12.34 -20.65 -1.78
C GLY A 175 -11.96 -19.17 -1.67
N LEU A 176 -11.58 -18.60 -2.81
CA LEU A 176 -11.05 -17.24 -2.89
C LEU A 176 -12.06 -16.20 -2.41
N ARG A 177 -13.28 -16.21 -2.93
CA ARG A 177 -14.32 -15.24 -2.61
C ARG A 177 -14.75 -15.28 -1.13
N ASP A 178 -15.12 -16.45 -0.63
CA ASP A 178 -15.64 -16.60 0.73
C ASP A 178 -14.52 -16.55 1.79
N GLY A 179 -13.33 -17.01 1.45
CA GLY A 179 -12.16 -16.92 2.32
C GLY A 179 -11.64 -15.50 2.45
N HIS A 180 -11.51 -14.77 1.33
CA HIS A 180 -10.98 -13.41 1.29
C HIS A 180 -11.93 -12.39 1.91
N SER A 181 -13.23 -12.51 1.66
CA SER A 181 -14.25 -11.58 2.18
C SER A 181 -14.32 -11.50 3.70
N ARG A 182 -13.81 -12.52 4.42
CA ARG A 182 -13.65 -12.48 5.89
C ARG A 182 -12.63 -11.45 6.36
N PHE A 183 -11.61 -11.19 5.55
CA PHE A 183 -10.54 -10.25 5.85
C PHE A 183 -10.75 -8.91 5.15
N GLY A 184 -11.25 -8.91 3.92
CA GLY A 184 -11.55 -7.66 3.20
C GLY A 184 -10.31 -6.80 2.97
N CYS A 185 -9.17 -7.45 2.67
CA CYS A 185 -7.89 -6.80 2.45
C CYS A 185 -7.62 -6.56 0.96
N TYR A 186 -7.45 -5.32 0.57
CA TYR A 186 -7.22 -4.93 -0.81
C TYR A 186 -5.96 -4.07 -0.97
N LEU A 187 -5.42 -4.05 -2.19
CA LEU A 187 -4.43 -3.09 -2.64
C LEU A 187 -5.10 -2.09 -3.59
N LEU A 188 -4.84 -0.82 -3.38
CA LEU A 188 -5.29 0.24 -4.28
C LEU A 188 -4.39 0.29 -5.52
N ASP A 189 -4.99 0.21 -6.69
CA ASP A 189 -4.29 0.32 -7.98
C ASP A 189 -4.92 1.40 -8.85
N ASP A 190 -4.08 2.30 -9.35
CA ASP A 190 -4.44 3.39 -10.26
C ASP A 190 -4.09 3.11 -11.71
N HIS A 191 -3.55 1.92 -12.02
CA HIS A 191 -3.19 1.51 -13.37
C HIS A 191 -2.13 2.37 -14.05
N SER A 192 -1.41 3.20 -13.28
CA SER A 192 -0.35 4.06 -13.81
C SER A 192 1.00 3.37 -13.89
N GLY A 193 1.20 2.26 -13.16
CA GLY A 193 2.52 1.69 -12.92
C GLY A 193 3.38 2.52 -11.96
N MET A 194 2.82 3.58 -11.35
CA MET A 194 3.43 4.35 -10.29
C MET A 194 2.96 3.87 -8.92
N PHE A 195 3.57 4.40 -7.87
CA PHE A 195 3.23 4.09 -6.49
C PHE A 195 3.00 5.35 -5.68
N PHE A 196 2.12 5.23 -4.68
CA PHE A 196 1.74 6.32 -3.79
C PHE A 196 2.73 6.51 -2.65
N THR A 197 3.30 5.41 -2.19
CA THR A 197 4.07 5.37 -0.94
C THR A 197 5.40 4.66 -1.15
N GLY A 198 6.38 4.99 -0.31
CA GLY A 198 7.69 4.37 -0.32
C GLY A 198 8.19 4.18 1.10
N HIS A 199 9.12 3.25 1.29
CA HIS A 199 9.75 3.05 2.59
C HIS A 199 10.60 4.27 2.97
N LEU A 200 10.48 4.69 4.23
CA LEU A 200 11.45 5.60 4.82
C LEU A 200 12.69 4.80 5.20
N ASP A 201 13.85 5.20 4.69
CA ASP A 201 15.12 4.66 5.17
C ASP A 201 15.39 5.23 6.57
N GLY A 202 14.95 4.52 7.61
CA GLY A 202 15.18 4.89 9.00
C GLY A 202 16.67 4.98 9.37
N GLY A 203 17.55 4.35 8.59
CA GLY A 203 19.00 4.41 8.73
C GLY A 203 19.65 5.60 8.05
N SER A 204 18.94 6.35 7.20
CA SER A 204 19.50 7.45 6.37
C SER A 204 18.57 8.67 6.21
N PHE A 205 17.47 8.77 6.98
CA PHE A 205 16.50 9.87 6.84
C PHE A 205 17.05 11.27 7.15
N LEU A 206 18.25 11.35 7.74
CA LEU A 206 18.99 12.59 7.96
C LEU A 206 20.23 12.57 7.09
N ASP A 207 20.46 13.67 6.37
CA ASP A 207 21.76 13.88 5.72
C ASP A 207 22.89 13.89 6.77
N ALA A 208 24.11 13.63 6.31
CA ALA A 208 25.27 13.49 7.19
C ALA A 208 25.50 14.72 8.07
N ALA A 209 25.28 15.92 7.53
CA ALA A 209 25.47 17.18 8.24
C ALA A 209 24.42 17.39 9.35
N THR A 210 23.16 17.06 9.06
CA THR A 210 22.04 17.14 9.99
C THR A 210 22.19 16.09 11.09
N ARG A 211 22.63 14.87 10.73
CA ARG A 211 22.96 13.82 11.69
C ARG A 211 24.09 14.25 12.62
N GLU A 212 25.18 14.80 12.08
CA GLU A 212 26.31 15.29 12.85
C GLU A 212 25.90 16.41 13.82
N LYS A 213 25.10 17.37 13.34
CA LYS A 213 24.54 18.45 14.17
C LYS A 213 23.69 17.92 15.32
N MET A 214 22.81 16.94 15.06
CA MET A 214 21.99 16.31 16.11
C MET A 214 22.85 15.53 17.13
N LEU A 215 23.90 14.84 16.68
CA LEU A 215 24.84 14.14 17.57
C LEU A 215 25.63 15.11 18.44
N LEU A 216 26.09 16.24 17.90
CA LEU A 216 26.73 17.32 18.65
C LEU A 216 25.80 17.90 19.72
N GLN A 217 24.54 18.20 19.36
CA GLN A 217 23.54 18.72 20.31
C GLN A 217 23.23 17.75 21.45
N ARG A 218 23.22 16.45 21.18
CA ARG A 218 23.06 15.41 22.22
C ARG A 218 24.27 15.34 23.14
N ARG A 219 25.50 15.43 22.61
CA ARG A 219 26.73 15.43 23.42
C ARG A 219 26.80 16.65 24.34
N THR A 220 26.47 17.84 23.84
CA THR A 220 26.44 19.06 24.67
C THR A 220 25.36 19.02 25.74
N SER A 221 24.18 18.48 25.41
CA SER A 221 23.09 18.35 26.40
C SER A 221 23.39 17.34 27.50
N SER A 222 24.07 16.22 27.16
CA SER A 222 24.51 15.21 28.13
C SER A 222 25.59 15.74 29.08
N ALA A 223 26.55 16.51 28.56
CA ALA A 223 27.59 17.13 29.37
C ALA A 223 27.02 18.16 30.39
N LEU A 224 25.99 18.91 29.99
CA LEU A 224 25.30 19.88 30.86
C LEU A 224 24.46 19.21 31.97
N THR A 225 23.98 17.98 31.76
CA THR A 225 23.27 17.22 32.81
C THR A 225 24.23 16.59 33.82
N ASP A 226 25.42 16.18 33.39
CA ASP A 226 26.43 15.60 34.28
C ASP A 226 27.05 16.66 35.21
N GLU A 227 27.34 17.88 34.73
CA GLU A 227 27.86 18.96 35.57
C GLU A 227 26.91 19.39 36.70
N LYS A 228 25.58 19.37 36.45
CA LYS A 228 24.59 19.72 37.48
C LYS A 228 24.53 18.68 38.60
N SER A 229 24.76 17.40 38.29
CA SER A 229 24.73 16.30 39.27
C SER A 229 25.90 16.33 40.27
N VAL A 230 27.06 16.84 39.84
CA VAL A 230 28.25 16.97 40.69
C VAL A 230 28.12 18.18 41.62
N SER A 231 27.45 19.25 41.19
CA SER A 231 27.26 20.46 42.00
C SER A 231 26.28 20.30 43.18
N SER A 232 25.40 19.30 43.15
CA SER A 232 24.40 19.05 44.22
C SER A 232 24.88 18.14 45.36
N GLN A 233 26.13 17.66 45.33
CA GLN A 233 26.72 16.84 46.41
C GLN A 233 27.70 17.61 47.31
N VAL A 234 27.83 18.93 47.11
CA VAL A 234 28.64 19.80 47.97
C VAL A 234 27.74 20.85 48.59
N GLN A 235 26.90 20.42 49.54
CA GLN A 235 26.26 21.28 50.54
C GLN A 235 25.85 20.45 51.76
#